data_AF-A0A8C1DIV4-F1
#
_entry.id   AF-A0A8C1DIV4-F1
#
_cell.length_a   1.000
_cell.length_b   1.000
_cell.length_c   1.000
_cell.angle_alpha   90.00
_cell.angle_beta   90.00
_cell.angle_gamma   90.00
#
_symmetry.space_group_name_H-M   'P 1'
#
loop_
_entity.id
_entity.type
_entity.pdbx_description
1 polymer ?
#
loop_
_entity_poly.entity_id
_entity_poly.type
_entity_poly.pdbx_seq_one_letter_code
_entity_poly.pdbx_strand_id
1 'polypeptide(L)'
;MFSNDLILESFMVTFPAVIESGSEAKLCASLLNPNESLVMNIYLVHGDQSTLLLQEKAEEEFHSCFNFQVCQQEKFVFRRYNPLTFIQTDKPIYIPGQTGEL
;
A
#
# COMPACT_ATOMS: atom_id res chain seq x y z
N MET A 1 25.65 5.50 -21.17
CA MET A 1 26.06 4.44 -20.23
C MET A 1 25.61 4.93 -18.86
N PHE A 2 24.32 4.73 -18.55
CA PHE A 2 23.75 5.18 -17.29
C PHE A 2 24.09 4.14 -16.24
N SER A 3 24.85 4.62 -15.26
CA SER A 3 25.35 3.95 -14.07
C SER A 3 24.21 3.30 -13.28
N ASN A 4 24.36 1.99 -13.02
CA ASN A 4 23.61 1.16 -12.07
C ASN A 4 22.57 1.91 -11.21
N ASP A 5 21.32 1.90 -11.66
CA ASP A 5 20.20 2.19 -10.78
C ASP A 5 20.28 1.18 -9.62
N LEU A 6 20.52 1.68 -8.41
CA LEU A 6 20.34 0.90 -7.20
C LEU A 6 18.86 0.56 -7.12
N ILE A 7 18.51 -0.63 -7.59
CA ILE A 7 17.19 -1.17 -7.46
C ILE A 7 16.92 -1.34 -5.96
N LEU A 8 16.14 -0.41 -5.38
CA LEU A 8 15.78 -0.43 -3.97
C LEU A 8 14.61 -1.37 -3.75
N GLU A 9 14.78 -2.28 -2.81
CA GLU A 9 13.66 -3.07 -2.28
C GLU A 9 12.61 -2.11 -1.73
N SER A 10 11.36 -2.30 -2.15
CA SER A 10 10.26 -1.47 -1.70
C SER A 10 8.98 -2.29 -1.55
N PHE A 11 8.14 -1.87 -0.61
CA PHE A 11 6.82 -2.46 -0.41
C PHE A 11 5.75 -1.38 -0.41
N MET A 12 4.55 -1.75 -0.83
CA MET A 12 3.38 -0.88 -0.84
C MET A 12 2.17 -1.63 -0.33
N VAL A 13 1.39 -1.00 0.55
CA VAL A 13 0.10 -1.51 1.00
C VAL A 13 -0.95 -0.44 0.77
N THR A 14 -2.03 -0.81 0.07
CA THR A 14 -3.16 0.08 -0.21
C THR A 14 -4.45 -0.50 0.37
N PHE A 15 -5.26 0.37 0.96
CA PHE A 15 -6.55 0.04 1.55
C PHE A 15 -7.46 1.27 1.53
N PRO A 16 -8.79 1.10 1.60
CA PRO A 16 -9.73 2.21 1.64
C PRO A 16 -9.53 3.07 2.88
N ALA A 17 -9.59 4.39 2.74
CA ALA A 17 -9.49 5.30 3.89
C ALA A 17 -10.70 5.20 4.84
N VAL A 18 -11.86 4.85 4.31
CA VAL A 18 -13.11 4.66 5.05
C VAL A 18 -13.72 3.34 4.62
N ILE A 19 -14.12 2.52 5.58
CA ILE A 19 -14.76 1.22 5.37
C ILE A 19 -16.06 1.21 6.18
N GLU A 20 -17.15 0.79 5.56
CA GLU A 20 -18.42 0.68 6.24
C GLU A 20 -18.44 -0.56 7.14
N SER A 21 -19.04 -0.43 8.33
CA SER A 21 -19.15 -1.55 9.26
C SER A 21 -20.09 -2.60 8.67
N GLY A 22 -19.70 -3.88 8.72
CA GLY A 22 -20.45 -4.96 8.09
C GLY A 22 -20.29 -5.07 6.58
N SER A 23 -19.39 -4.28 5.96
CA SER A 23 -19.05 -4.41 4.55
C SER A 23 -17.76 -5.22 4.34
N GLU A 24 -17.59 -5.70 3.12
CA GLU A 24 -16.30 -6.20 2.65
C GLU A 24 -15.39 -5.02 2.29
N ALA A 25 -14.10 -5.14 2.59
CA ALA A 25 -13.07 -4.23 2.13
C ALA A 25 -11.93 -4.99 1.47
N LYS A 26 -11.25 -4.32 0.54
CA LYS A 26 -10.14 -4.87 -0.22
C LYS A 26 -8.84 -4.16 0.12
N LEU A 27 -7.83 -4.94 0.50
CA LEU A 27 -6.46 -4.48 0.70
C LEU A 27 -5.57 -5.06 -0.40
N CYS A 28 -4.65 -4.28 -0.95
CA CYS A 28 -3.62 -4.78 -1.86
C CYS A 28 -2.24 -4.56 -1.28
N ALA A 29 -1.36 -5.54 -1.48
CA ALA A 29 0.02 -5.53 -1.05
C ALA A 29 0.94 -5.75 -2.26
N SER A 30 2.09 -5.11 -2.25
CA SER A 30 3.09 -5.24 -3.29
C SER A 30 4.48 -5.27 -2.71
N LEU A 31 5.33 -6.11 -3.29
CA LEU A 31 6.76 -6.20 -3.03
C LEU A 31 7.48 -6.05 -4.35
N LEU A 32 8.44 -5.14 -4.39
CA LEU A 32 9.24 -4.84 -5.57
C LEU A 32 10.71 -5.07 -5.24
N ASN A 33 11.39 -5.76 -6.14
CA ASN A 33 12.80 -6.08 -6.11
C ASN A 33 13.33 -6.70 -4.80
N PRO A 34 12.73 -7.81 -4.32
CA PRO A 34 13.29 -8.52 -3.17
C PRO A 34 14.68 -9.06 -3.50
N ASN A 35 15.60 -8.94 -2.56
CA ASN A 35 16.94 -9.52 -2.65
C ASN A 35 17.05 -10.87 -1.93
N GLU A 36 16.03 -11.21 -1.13
CA GLU A 36 15.94 -12.42 -0.32
C GLU A 36 14.48 -12.88 -0.18
N SER A 37 14.29 -14.08 0.39
CA SER A 37 12.94 -14.58 0.68
C SER A 37 12.37 -13.87 1.90
N LEU A 38 11.27 -13.15 1.71
CA LEU A 38 10.61 -12.35 2.74
C LEU A 38 9.24 -12.91 3.10
N VAL A 39 8.79 -12.62 4.32
CA VAL A 39 7.42 -12.89 4.77
C VAL A 39 6.77 -11.57 5.17
N MET A 40 5.78 -11.16 4.39
CA MET A 40 4.99 -9.96 4.65
C MET A 40 3.77 -10.29 5.51
N ASN A 41 3.75 -9.78 6.74
CA ASN A 41 2.60 -9.86 7.63
C ASN A 41 1.90 -8.50 7.72
N ILE A 42 0.60 -8.47 7.44
CA ILE A 42 -0.23 -7.26 7.53
C ILE A 42 -1.24 -7.46 8.67
N TYR A 43 -1.17 -6.58 9.67
CA TYR A 43 -2.05 -6.61 10.82
C TYR A 43 -3.02 -5.42 10.83
N LEU A 44 -4.25 -5.69 11.25
CA LEU A 44 -5.20 -4.69 11.71
C LEU A 44 -5.04 -4.53 13.23
N VAL A 45 -4.75 -3.32 13.69
CA VAL A 45 -4.58 -3.03 15.12
C VAL A 45 -5.75 -2.18 15.61
N HIS A 46 -6.43 -2.64 16.66
CA HIS A 46 -7.51 -1.94 17.34
C HIS A 46 -7.32 -2.00 18.86
N GLY A 47 -6.93 -0.88 19.47
CA GLY A 47 -6.52 -0.86 20.87
C GLY A 47 -5.33 -1.80 21.09
N ASP A 48 -5.48 -2.76 22.02
CA ASP A 48 -4.46 -3.78 22.32
C ASP A 48 -4.66 -5.08 21.51
N GLN A 49 -5.68 -5.14 20.65
CA GLN A 49 -5.96 -6.30 19.80
C GLN A 49 -5.31 -6.14 18.43
N SER A 50 -4.60 -7.18 17.97
CA SER A 50 -4.01 -7.26 16.64
C SER A 50 -4.56 -8.48 15.89
N THR A 51 -5.16 -8.24 14.73
CA THR A 51 -5.73 -9.27 13.85
C THR A 51 -4.87 -9.38 12.60
N LEU A 52 -4.36 -10.57 12.28
CA LEU A 52 -3.62 -10.83 11.04
C LEU A 52 -4.59 -10.82 9.86
N LEU A 53 -4.38 -9.94 8.89
CA LEU A 53 -5.19 -9.85 7.66
C LEU A 53 -4.54 -10.59 6.49
N LEU A 54 -3.21 -10.50 6.33
CA LEU A 54 -2.49 -11.16 5.26
C LEU A 54 -1.15 -11.66 5.78
N GLN A 55 -0.77 -12.87 5.37
CA GLN A 55 0.57 -13.41 5.49
C GLN A 55 0.98 -13.95 4.12
N GLU A 56 1.93 -13.29 3.49
CA GLU A 56 2.43 -13.66 2.16
C GLU A 56 3.93 -13.95 2.26
N LYS A 57 4.37 -15.13 1.81
CA LYS A 57 5.79 -15.42 1.62
C LYS A 57 6.16 -15.15 0.17
N ALA A 58 7.16 -14.31 -0.07
CA ALA A 58 7.57 -13.90 -1.40
C ALA A 58 9.07 -14.05 -1.59
N GLU A 59 9.44 -14.65 -2.72
CA GLU A 59 10.83 -14.77 -3.21
C GLU A 59 11.06 -13.90 -4.46
N GLU A 60 9.97 -13.42 -5.06
CA GLU A 60 9.94 -12.58 -6.26
C GLU A 60 8.98 -11.39 -6.04
N GLU A 61 8.96 -10.46 -7.00
CA GLU A 61 8.01 -9.36 -6.98
C GLU A 61 6.57 -9.86 -7.01
N PHE A 62 5.69 -9.22 -6.24
CA PHE A 62 4.28 -9.56 -6.26
C PHE A 62 3.39 -8.33 -6.14
N HIS A 63 2.18 -8.45 -6.66
CA HIS A 63 1.04 -7.58 -6.39
C HIS A 63 -0.19 -8.44 -6.14
N SER A 64 -0.65 -8.51 -4.90
CA SER A 64 -1.79 -9.34 -4.51
C SER A 64 -2.80 -8.53 -3.75
N CYS A 65 -4.08 -8.89 -3.87
CA CYS A 65 -5.16 -8.24 -3.15
C CYS A 65 -6.02 -9.24 -2.39
N PHE A 66 -6.41 -8.86 -1.18
CA PHE A 66 -7.18 -9.66 -0.24
C PHE A 66 -8.44 -8.91 0.17
N ASN A 67 -9.55 -9.63 0.18
CA ASN A 67 -10.82 -9.13 0.70
C ASN A 67 -10.97 -9.58 2.16
N PHE A 68 -11.36 -8.65 3.04
CA PHE A 68 -11.64 -8.94 4.43
C PHE A 68 -13.01 -8.36 4.83
N GLN A 69 -13.68 -9.06 5.74
CA GLN A 69 -14.97 -8.65 6.28
C GLN A 69 -14.76 -7.81 7.54
N VAL A 70 -15.40 -6.65 7.62
CA VAL A 70 -15.37 -5.81 8.82
C VAL A 70 -16.56 -6.17 9.70
N CYS A 71 -16.28 -6.63 10.92
CA CYS A 71 -17.31 -6.99 11.89
C CYS A 71 -18.24 -5.80 12.20
N GLN A 72 -19.55 -6.06 12.31
CA GLN A 72 -20.58 -5.06 12.61
C GLN A 72 -20.46 -4.43 14.02
N GLN A 73 -19.69 -5.05 14.91
CA GLN A 73 -19.63 -4.67 16.32
C GLN A 73 -18.65 -3.52 16.59
N GLU A 74 -17.79 -3.16 15.64
CA GLU A 74 -16.75 -2.14 15.84
C GLU A 74 -16.66 -1.19 14.62
N LYS A 75 -16.77 0.12 14.87
CA LYS A 75 -16.53 1.16 13.87
C LYS A 75 -15.03 1.46 13.82
N PHE A 76 -14.36 1.01 12.75
CA PHE A 76 -12.94 1.29 12.55
C PHE A 76 -12.77 2.62 11.79
N VAL A 77 -12.07 3.58 12.39
CA VAL A 77 -11.61 4.79 11.69
C VAL A 77 -10.10 4.66 11.51
N PHE A 78 -9.68 4.39 10.27
CA PHE A 78 -8.27 4.34 9.92
C PHE A 78 -7.72 5.76 9.83
N ARG A 79 -6.98 6.19 10.85
CA ARG A 79 -6.28 7.48 10.81
C ARG A 79 -4.91 7.29 10.16
N ARG A 80 -4.68 7.98 9.04
CA ARG A 80 -3.34 8.08 8.44
C ARG A 80 -2.40 8.79 9.42
N TYR A 81 -1.31 8.12 9.80
CA TYR A 81 -0.18 8.78 10.42
C TYR A 81 0.62 9.45 9.29
N ASN A 82 0.40 10.74 9.07
CA ASN A 82 0.93 11.53 7.93
C ASN A 82 2.40 11.95 8.18
N PRO A 83 3.23 12.06 7.12
CA PRO A 83 3.06 13.13 6.15
C PRO A 83 2.85 12.59 4.74
N LEU A 84 1.66 12.82 4.18
CA LEU A 84 1.45 12.68 2.74
C LEU A 84 2.10 13.87 2.05
N THR A 85 3.11 13.60 1.23
CA THR A 85 3.56 14.56 0.22
C THR A 85 2.63 14.44 -0.98
N PHE A 86 1.83 15.48 -1.21
CA PHE A 86 1.02 15.60 -2.42
C PHE A 86 1.85 16.35 -3.45
N ILE A 87 2.15 15.71 -4.56
CA ILE A 87 2.76 16.36 -5.71
C ILE A 87 1.61 16.78 -6.63
N GLN A 88 1.45 18.09 -6.79
CA GLN A 88 0.50 18.68 -7.73
C GLN A 88 1.29 19.20 -8.91
N THR A 89 0.93 18.78 -10.11
CA THR A 89 1.52 19.29 -11.35
C THR A 89 0.63 20.37 -11.94
N ASP A 90 1.20 21.30 -12.73
CA ASP A 90 0.40 22.32 -13.41
C ASP A 90 -0.59 21.72 -14.43
N LYS A 91 -0.29 20.53 -14.99
CA LYS A 91 -1.13 19.84 -15.96
C LYS A 91 -1.17 18.33 -15.73
N PRO A 92 -2.28 17.67 -16.15
CA PRO A 92 -2.40 16.21 -16.04
C PRO A 92 -1.61 15.44 -17.10
N ILE A 93 -1.28 16.06 -18.24
CA ILE A 93 -0.58 15.42 -19.37
C ILE A 93 0.41 16.41 -20.00
N TYR A 94 1.62 15.94 -20.31
CA TYR A 94 2.64 16.67 -21.06
C TYR A 94 2.94 15.95 -22.38
N ILE A 95 3.09 16.72 -23.45
CA ILE A 95 3.58 16.19 -24.74
C ILE A 95 5.11 16.10 -24.74
N PRO A 96 5.72 15.27 -25.60
CA PRO A 96 7.18 15.19 -25.71
C PRO A 96 7.82 16.57 -25.95
N GLY A 97 8.79 16.94 -25.11
CA GLY A 97 9.49 18.23 -25.15
C GLY A 97 8.88 19.33 -24.28
N GLN A 98 7.73 19.11 -23.65
CA GLN A 98 7.16 20.07 -22.69
C GLN A 98 7.77 19.88 -21.29
N THR A 99 8.04 20.99 -20.60
CA THR A 99 8.46 20.98 -19.18
C THR A 99 7.26 21.21 -18.29
N GLY A 100 7.19 20.48 -17.17
CA GLY A 100 6.20 20.70 -16.12
C GLY A 100 6.76 21.56 -14.99
N GLU A 101 5.87 22.33 -14.36
CA GLU A 101 6.16 23.02 -13.11
C GLU A 101 5.48 22.29 -11.94
N LEU A 102 6.20 22.21 -10.82
CA LEU A 102 5.78 21.58 -9.57
C LEU A 102 5.36 22.65 -8.55
#